data_AF-A0A7Z0I1T7-F1
#
_entry.id   AF-A0A7Z0I1T7-F1
#
_cell.length_a   1.000
_cell.length_b   1.000
_cell.length_c   1.000
_cell.angle_alpha   90.00
_cell.angle_beta   90.00
_cell.angle_gamma   90.00
#
_symmetry.space_group_name_H-M   'P 1'
#
loop_
_entity.id
_entity.type
_entity.pdbx_description
1 polymer ?
#
loop_
_entity_poly.entity_id
_entity_poly.type
_entity_poly.pdbx_seq_one_letter_code
_entity_poly.pdbx_strand_id
1 'polypeptide(L)'
;MTEQSQLPPTEKQLAYARKLALRNQVIVPWEAQQNRLSLSRWIGIQAALRPAERPNTPSNKQVAFAEKLARIKRRQVPEECFRDRGLMSRWIDSNR
;
A
#
# COMPACT_ATOMS: atom_id res chain seq x y z
N MET A 1 40.26 -2.98 -3.03
CA MET A 1 39.01 -2.19 -3.18
C MET A 1 38.08 -3.02 -4.07
N THR A 2 36.96 -3.64 -3.69
CA THR A 2 36.14 -3.73 -2.48
C THR A 2 35.38 -5.08 -2.54
N GLU A 3 35.77 -6.12 -1.79
CA GLU A 3 35.12 -7.46 -1.83
C GLU A 3 33.63 -7.44 -1.42
N GLN A 4 33.16 -6.37 -0.77
CA GLN A 4 31.79 -6.25 -0.31
C GLN A 4 30.74 -6.11 -1.43
N SER A 5 31.14 -5.78 -2.67
CA SER A 5 30.22 -5.63 -3.80
C SER A 5 29.78 -6.96 -4.44
N GLN A 6 30.41 -8.08 -4.08
CA GLN A 6 30.07 -9.40 -4.61
C GLN A 6 29.21 -10.24 -3.66
N LEU A 7 29.01 -9.81 -2.42
CA LEU A 7 28.21 -10.56 -1.46
C LEU A 7 26.73 -10.54 -1.85
N PRO A 8 26.03 -11.69 -1.78
CA PRO A 8 24.61 -11.73 -2.03
C PRO A 8 23.85 -10.89 -0.99
N PRO A 9 22.67 -10.35 -1.34
CA PRO A 9 21.87 -9.62 -0.37
C PRO A 9 21.44 -10.51 0.78
N THR A 10 21.41 -9.93 1.99
CA THR A 10 20.94 -10.68 3.17
C THR A 10 19.43 -10.86 3.14
N GLU A 11 18.93 -11.92 3.77
CA GLU A 11 17.49 -12.18 3.89
C GLU A 11 16.73 -10.98 4.52
N LYS A 12 17.33 -10.32 5.52
CA LYS A 12 16.78 -9.10 6.13
C LYS A 12 16.61 -7.97 5.11
N GLN A 13 17.59 -7.77 4.23
CA GLN A 13 17.47 -6.75 3.18
C GLN A 13 16.40 -7.13 2.15
N LEU A 14 16.32 -8.39 1.73
CA LEU A 14 15.28 -8.86 0.80
C LEU A 14 13.88 -8.70 1.41
N ALA A 15 13.69 -9.07 2.67
CA ALA A 15 12.43 -8.91 3.39
C ALA A 15 12.02 -7.43 3.49
N TYR A 16 12.98 -6.55 3.81
CA TYR A 16 12.71 -5.12 3.89
C TYR A 16 12.43 -4.50 2.51
N ALA A 17 13.19 -4.90 1.49
CA ALA A 17 12.99 -4.46 0.11
C ALA A 17 11.60 -4.85 -0.41
N ARG A 18 11.13 -6.07 -0.10
CA ARG A 18 9.76 -6.52 -0.43
C ARG A 18 8.68 -5.68 0.23
N LYS A 19 8.87 -5.29 1.51
CA LYS A 19 7.93 -4.39 2.20
C LYS A 19 7.88 -3.01 1.53
N LEU A 20 9.03 -2.46 1.15
CA LEU A 20 9.11 -1.19 0.43
C LEU A 20 8.48 -1.27 -0.97
N ALA A 21 8.73 -2.36 -1.70
CA ALA A 21 8.11 -2.64 -2.98
C ALA A 21 6.58 -2.63 -2.89
N LEU A 22 6.00 -3.33 -1.91
CA LEU A 22 4.55 -3.32 -1.66
C LEU A 22 4.04 -1.94 -1.27
N ARG A 23 4.74 -1.23 -0.38
CA ARG A 23 4.36 0.11 0.10
C ARG A 23 4.33 1.14 -1.03
N ASN A 24 5.31 1.07 -1.93
CA ASN A 24 5.49 2.04 -3.01
C ASN A 24 4.91 1.54 -4.34
N GLN A 25 4.30 0.36 -4.36
CA GLN A 25 3.75 -0.29 -5.56
C GLN A 25 4.75 -0.43 -6.72
N VAL A 26 6.00 -0.74 -6.38
CA VAL A 26 7.07 -1.01 -7.36
C VAL A 26 7.57 -2.44 -7.20
N ILE A 27 8.15 -2.98 -8.27
CA ILE A 27 8.88 -4.25 -8.19
C ILE A 27 10.32 -3.99 -7.76
N VAL A 28 10.94 -4.96 -7.08
CA VAL A 28 12.39 -4.90 -6.82
C VAL A 28 13.11 -5.29 -8.12
N PRO A 29 13.93 -4.43 -8.73
CA PRO A 29 14.65 -4.76 -9.97
C PRO A 29 15.55 -5.98 -9.78
N TRP A 30 15.74 -6.76 -10.83
CA TRP A 30 16.58 -7.97 -10.80
C TRP A 30 18.03 -7.64 -10.45
N GLU A 31 18.54 -6.54 -10.99
CA GLU A 31 19.90 -6.03 -10.80
C GLU A 31 20.13 -5.65 -9.33
N ALA A 32 19.12 -5.05 -8.69
CA ALA A 32 19.17 -4.70 -7.28
C ALA A 32 19.26 -5.94 -6.37
N GLN A 33 18.75 -7.09 -6.83
CA GLN A 33 18.76 -8.35 -6.09
C GLN A 33 20.08 -9.13 -6.22
N GLN A 34 21.03 -8.70 -7.06
CA GLN A 34 22.27 -9.45 -7.31
C GLN A 34 23.30 -9.33 -6.19
N ASN A 35 23.42 -8.16 -5.56
CA ASN A 35 24.41 -7.95 -4.51
C ASN A 35 23.93 -6.99 -3.42
N ARG A 36 24.58 -7.11 -2.26
CA ARG A 36 24.24 -6.41 -1.03
C ARG A 36 24.20 -4.90 -1.17
N LEU A 37 25.16 -4.32 -1.91
CA LEU A 37 25.31 -2.88 -2.07
C LEU A 37 24.19 -2.32 -2.97
N SER A 38 23.89 -3.01 -4.06
CA SER A 38 22.85 -2.62 -5.01
C SER A 38 21.48 -2.64 -4.34
N LEU A 39 21.18 -3.69 -3.56
CA LEU A 39 19.92 -3.74 -2.80
C LEU A 39 19.84 -2.65 -1.75
N SER A 40 20.94 -2.36 -1.05
CA SER A 40 20.98 -1.30 -0.04
C SER A 40 20.72 0.08 -0.63
N ARG A 41 21.32 0.40 -1.79
CA ARG A 41 21.08 1.65 -2.50
C ARG A 41 19.62 1.78 -2.95
N TRP A 42 19.06 0.72 -3.51
CA TRP A 42 17.65 0.70 -3.90
C TRP A 42 16.72 0.88 -2.69
N ILE A 43 16.98 0.19 -1.58
CA ILE A 43 16.26 0.36 -0.32
C ILE A 43 16.31 1.81 0.15
N GLY A 44 17.48 2.46 0.12
CA GLY A 44 17.64 3.85 0.54
C GLY A 44 16.77 4.81 -0.28
N ILE A 45 16.78 4.68 -1.60
CA ILE A 45 15.94 5.47 -2.51
C ILE A 45 14.46 5.23 -2.20
N GLN A 46 14.03 3.96 -2.14
CA GLN A 46 12.63 3.60 -1.93
C GLN A 46 12.12 3.98 -0.53
N ALA A 47 12.98 3.94 0.49
CA ALA A 47 12.62 4.34 1.85
C ALA A 47 12.33 5.84 1.93
N ALA A 48 13.08 6.66 1.20
CA ALA A 48 12.92 8.12 1.13
C ALA A 48 11.70 8.57 0.31
N LEU A 49 11.19 7.71 -0.58
CA LEU A 49 9.97 8.02 -1.34
C LEU A 49 8.74 8.08 -0.43
N ARG A 50 7.88 9.06 -0.71
CA ARG A 50 6.54 9.12 -0.13
C ARG A 50 5.79 7.85 -0.56
N PRO A 51 5.08 7.16 0.34
CA PRO A 51 4.28 5.99 -0.03
C PRO A 51 3.35 6.33 -1.19
N ALA A 52 3.10 5.36 -2.07
CA ALA A 52 2.12 5.53 -3.14
C ALA A 52 0.77 5.97 -2.52
N GLU A 53 0.13 6.95 -3.15
CA GLU A 53 -1.16 7.41 -2.68
C GLU A 53 -2.14 6.25 -2.71
N ARG A 54 -2.77 5.98 -1.56
CA ARG A 54 -3.80 4.95 -1.51
C ARG A 54 -4.97 5.41 -2.38
N PRO A 55 -5.64 4.47 -3.10
CA PRO A 55 -6.84 4.81 -3.85
C PRO A 55 -7.82 5.58 -2.96
N ASN A 56 -8.35 6.69 -3.48
CA ASN A 56 -9.35 7.46 -2.76
C ASN A 56 -10.71 6.74 -2.68
N THR A 57 -10.87 5.60 -3.35
CA THR A 57 -12.10 4.81 -3.29
C THR A 57 -12.23 4.10 -1.94
N PRO A 58 -13.46 3.88 -1.44
CA PRO A 58 -13.69 3.13 -0.22
C PRO A 58 -13.17 1.70 -0.31
N SER A 59 -12.78 1.14 0.83
CA SER A 59 -12.43 -0.28 0.90
C SER A 59 -13.67 -1.18 0.77
N ASN A 60 -13.49 -2.40 0.26
CA ASN A 60 -14.57 -3.40 0.17
C ASN A 60 -15.28 -3.63 1.52
N LYS A 61 -14.55 -3.54 2.63
CA LYS A 61 -15.14 -3.65 3.98
C LYS A 61 -16.07 -2.48 4.31
N GLN A 62 -15.68 -1.26 3.94
CA GLN A 62 -16.54 -0.09 4.13
C GLN A 62 -17.79 -0.20 3.25
N VAL A 63 -17.65 -0.59 1.98
CA VAL A 63 -18.79 -0.78 1.07
C VAL A 63 -19.76 -1.80 1.64
N ALA A 64 -19.28 -3.00 2.01
CA ALA A 64 -20.13 -4.05 2.57
C ALA A 64 -20.82 -3.62 3.89
N PHE A 65 -20.12 -2.84 4.73
CA PHE A 65 -20.71 -2.31 5.95
C PHE A 65 -21.80 -1.27 5.66
N ALA A 66 -21.52 -0.35 4.73
CA ALA A 66 -22.48 0.66 4.31
C ALA A 66 -23.73 0.04 3.68
N GLU A 67 -23.57 -0.94 2.79
CA GLU A 67 -24.68 -1.68 2.19
C GLU A 67 -25.55 -2.41 3.24
N LYS A 68 -24.91 -3.05 4.23
CA LYS A 68 -25.63 -3.67 5.34
C LYS A 68 -26.45 -2.64 6.12
N LEU A 69 -25.86 -1.49 6.39
CA LEU A 69 -26.49 -0.40 7.13
C LEU A 69 -27.65 0.22 6.35
N ALA A 70 -27.45 0.47 5.06
CA ALA A 70 -28.43 0.95 4.10
C ALA A 70 -29.66 0.03 4.07
N ARG A 71 -29.43 -1.30 3.99
CA ARG A 71 -30.51 -2.29 4.03
C ARG A 71 -31.30 -2.27 5.33
N ILE A 72 -30.62 -2.24 6.48
CA ILE A 72 -31.29 -2.21 7.81
C ILE A 72 -32.12 -0.94 7.98
N LYS A 73 -31.57 0.22 7.59
CA LYS A 73 -32.23 1.52 7.73
C LYS A 73 -33.18 1.85 6.57
N ARG A 74 -33.34 0.95 5.60
CA ARG A 74 -34.12 1.13 4.35
C ARG A 74 -33.76 2.44 3.62
N ARG A 75 -32.46 2.72 3.54
CA ARG A 75 -31.87 3.86 2.82
C ARG A 75 -30.98 3.34 1.70
N GLN A 76 -30.60 4.22 0.78
CA GLN A 76 -29.59 3.94 -0.23
C GLN A 76 -28.28 4.65 0.13
N VAL A 77 -27.15 4.05 -0.23
CA VAL A 77 -25.85 4.70 -0.15
C VAL A 77 -25.71 5.62 -1.37
N PRO A 78 -25.44 6.93 -1.19
CA PRO A 78 -25.22 7.84 -2.32
C PRO A 78 -24.04 7.40 -3.19
N GLU A 79 -24.12 7.64 -4.50
CA GLU A 79 -23.11 7.17 -5.47
C GLU A 79 -21.73 7.80 -5.21
N GLU A 80 -21.70 9.06 -4.78
CA GLU A 80 -20.48 9.79 -4.42
C GLU A 80 -19.69 9.12 -3.29
N CYS A 81 -20.38 8.39 -2.39
CA CYS A 81 -19.71 7.64 -1.35
C CYS A 81 -18.83 6.53 -1.93
N PHE A 82 -19.19 5.93 -3.07
CA PHE A 82 -18.39 4.88 -3.71
C PHE A 82 -17.13 5.41 -4.40
N ARG A 83 -17.04 6.72 -4.63
CA ARG A 83 -15.89 7.38 -5.28
C ARG A 83 -14.89 7.94 -4.27
N ASP A 84 -15.34 8.19 -3.03
CA ASP A 84 -14.53 8.79 -1.98
C ASP A 84 -14.67 8.07 -0.63
N ARG A 85 -13.54 7.56 -0.12
CA ARG A 85 -13.45 6.81 1.13
C ARG A 85 -13.84 7.64 2.35
N GLY A 86 -13.55 8.94 2.32
CA GLY A 86 -13.93 9.88 3.37
C GLY A 86 -15.43 10.11 3.41
N LEU A 87 -16.07 10.29 2.25
CA LEU A 87 -17.52 10.39 2.13
C LEU A 87 -18.21 9.10 2.61
N MET A 88 -17.72 7.94 2.19
CA MET A 88 -18.23 6.65 2.68
C MET A 88 -18.12 6.53 4.20
N SER A 89 -16.98 6.92 4.80
CA SER A 89 -16.81 6.89 6.26
C SER A 89 -17.81 7.81 6.96
N ARG A 90 -17.95 9.05 6.50
CA ARG A 90 -18.90 10.02 7.06
C ARG A 90 -20.34 9.53 6.95
N TRP A 91 -20.70 8.92 5.82
CA TRP A 91 -22.03 8.34 5.63
C TRP A 91 -22.27 7.17 6.59
N ILE A 92 -21.30 6.26 6.72
CA ILE A 92 -21.36 5.15 7.68
C ILE A 92 -21.55 5.67 9.10
N ASP A 93 -20.71 6.63 9.52
CA ASP A 93 -20.73 7.17 10.88
C ASP A 93 -22.07 7.87 11.19
N SER A 94 -22.64 8.58 10.20
CA SER A 94 -23.94 9.25 10.34
C SER A 94 -25.14 8.29 10.37
N ASN A 95 -24.98 7.06 9.88
CA ASN A 95 -26.07 6.08 9.78
C ASN A 95 -25.90 4.88 10.73
N ARG A 96 -24.88 4.88 11.61
CA ARG A 96 -24.51 3.74 12.47
C ARG A 96 -25.65 3.24 13.37
#